data_AF-A0A329RZ45-F1
#
_entry.id   AF-A0A329RZ45-F1
#
_cell.length_a   1.000
_cell.length_b   1.000
_cell.length_c   1.000
_cell.angle_alpha   90.00
_cell.angle_beta   90.00
_cell.angle_gamma   90.00
#
_symmetry.space_group_name_H-M   'P 1'
#
loop_
_entity.id
_entity.type
_entity.pdbx_description
1 polymer ?
#
loop_
_entity_poly.entity_id
_entity_poly.type
_entity_poly.pdbx_seq_one_letter_code
_entity_poly.pdbx_strand_id
1 'polypeptide(L)'
;MAHLGRSPGNPLPVICQKNLTGHPKGAAAAWMLNGLLQVLNSGLIPGNRQLDNTCETLRKYDHLVYPNRSFQTVGVKAVMMKSFGFGQAGGEVLLVHPDYLLSTLPADEFQHYSASREQRLIKMNTHTQGVITGKHSHIQVKNEAPYSSTQESNVYLDPTARAEYDATSKTWRFGGADSLTAEENRRLRAEKRAKKAKAAADAASSSNKKTSDAHQADSSSTLLTAINQAATDLGLASKNMGMGVDVEPVATFENLNGREDFIRRNFTDQEMAYCYSAPHPAASFAGRWAAKEAVIKAISSSAPTEPNLWKGAGAPLREIEIFMTASGAPSVLLSGYPLQVFNRLGLSKLSVSISHSGDFAVSQAVANF
;
A
#
# COMPACT_ATOMS: atom_id res chain seq x y z
N MET A 1 20.12 -23.42 20.79
CA MET A 1 21.32 -22.67 20.34
C MET A 1 22.39 -23.55 19.73
N ALA A 2 22.83 -24.66 20.35
CA ALA A 2 23.80 -25.57 19.76
C ALA A 2 23.41 -26.06 18.35
N HIS A 3 22.15 -26.50 18.17
CA HIS A 3 21.62 -26.91 16.88
C HIS A 3 21.64 -25.81 15.80
N LEU A 4 21.53 -24.55 16.20
CA LEU A 4 21.58 -23.40 15.29
C LEU A 4 23.02 -22.92 15.02
N GLY A 5 24.04 -23.63 15.53
CA GLY A 5 25.44 -23.29 15.31
C GLY A 5 25.88 -21.98 15.99
N ARG A 6 25.30 -21.62 17.14
CA ARG A 6 25.71 -20.42 17.87
C ARG A 6 27.21 -20.51 18.21
N SER A 7 27.97 -19.46 17.87
CA SER A 7 29.42 -19.44 18.08
C SER A 7 29.81 -19.68 19.54
N PRO A 8 30.83 -20.52 19.81
CA PRO A 8 31.39 -20.68 21.15
C PRO A 8 31.87 -19.35 21.75
N GLY A 9 31.72 -19.18 23.06
CA GLY A 9 32.10 -17.93 23.74
C GLY A 9 31.14 -16.76 23.55
N ASN A 10 30.02 -16.94 22.83
CA ASN A 10 28.97 -15.94 22.65
C ASN A 10 27.64 -16.35 23.33
N PRO A 11 27.61 -16.41 24.68
CA PRO A 11 26.44 -16.84 25.44
C PRO A 11 25.34 -15.77 25.46
N LEU A 12 24.11 -16.22 25.72
CA LEU A 12 22.95 -15.35 25.91
C LEU A 12 22.79 -14.99 27.39
N PRO A 13 22.72 -13.70 27.73
CA PRO A 13 22.35 -13.28 29.08
C PRO A 13 20.90 -13.66 29.42
N VAL A 14 20.72 -14.43 30.48
CA VAL A 14 19.41 -14.88 30.95
C VAL A 14 18.83 -13.85 31.91
N ILE A 15 17.61 -13.37 31.61
CA ILE A 15 16.86 -12.47 32.48
C ILE A 15 15.79 -13.27 33.23
N CYS A 16 15.87 -13.29 34.56
CA CYS A 16 14.91 -13.97 35.44
C CYS A 16 14.01 -12.95 36.17
N GLN A 17 13.16 -12.22 35.44
CA GLN A 17 12.30 -11.14 35.97
C GLN A 17 11.41 -11.55 37.15
N LYS A 18 11.03 -12.84 37.20
CA LYS A 18 10.20 -13.40 38.28
C LYS A 18 10.85 -13.33 39.66
N ASN A 19 12.15 -13.09 39.74
CA ASN A 19 12.83 -12.81 41.01
C ASN A 19 12.23 -11.58 41.74
N LEU A 20 11.77 -10.59 40.98
CA LEU A 20 11.23 -9.34 41.48
C LEU A 20 9.71 -9.36 41.50
N THR A 21 9.10 -9.85 40.42
CA THR A 21 7.64 -9.76 40.22
C THR A 21 6.88 -10.95 40.81
N GLY A 22 7.56 -12.02 41.20
CA GLY A 22 6.95 -13.33 41.41
C GLY A 22 6.34 -13.90 40.12
N HIS A 23 5.48 -14.92 40.27
CA HIS A 23 4.80 -15.57 39.14
C HIS A 23 3.29 -15.27 39.10
N PRO A 24 2.84 -14.37 38.20
CA PRO A 24 1.43 -13.98 38.09
C PRO A 24 0.61 -14.90 37.15
N LYS A 25 1.06 -16.15 36.94
CA LYS A 25 0.39 -17.15 36.08
C LYS A 25 0.19 -16.61 34.65
N GLY A 26 -1.04 -16.31 34.23
CA GLY A 26 -1.38 -15.87 32.88
C GLY A 26 -0.65 -14.59 32.44
N ALA A 27 -0.47 -13.63 33.34
CA ALA A 27 0.19 -12.36 32.99
C ALA A 27 1.73 -12.45 32.88
N ALA A 28 2.32 -13.61 33.21
CA ALA A 28 3.78 -13.72 33.33
C ALA A 28 4.49 -13.42 32.01
N ALA A 29 3.97 -13.95 30.90
CA ALA A 29 4.53 -13.70 29.57
C ALA A 29 4.39 -12.23 29.15
N ALA A 30 3.28 -11.56 29.51
CA ALA A 30 3.08 -10.15 29.19
C ALA A 30 4.08 -9.24 29.92
N TRP A 31 4.38 -9.52 31.20
CA TRP A 31 5.37 -8.75 31.95
C TRP A 31 6.79 -8.97 31.44
N MET A 32 7.11 -10.22 31.07
CA MET A 32 8.39 -10.54 30.44
C MET A 32 8.53 -9.82 29.09
N LEU A 33 7.48 -9.81 28.27
CA LEU A 33 7.43 -9.08 27.01
C LEU A 33 7.69 -7.58 27.21
N ASN A 34 7.01 -6.95 28.17
CA ASN A 34 7.23 -5.53 28.49
C ASN A 34 8.68 -5.25 28.91
N GLY A 35 9.26 -6.09 29.77
CA GLY A 35 10.66 -5.97 30.19
C GLY A 35 11.63 -6.13 29.02
N LEU A 36 11.36 -7.07 28.11
CA LEU A 36 12.18 -7.29 26.92
C LEU A 36 12.10 -6.13 25.91
N LEU A 37 10.94 -5.48 25.76
CA LEU A 37 10.82 -4.23 24.99
C LEU A 37 11.65 -3.10 25.61
N GLN A 38 11.69 -3.00 26.94
CA GLN A 38 12.54 -2.02 27.63
C GLN A 38 14.04 -2.33 27.43
N VAL A 39 14.44 -3.61 27.46
CA VAL A 39 15.82 -4.05 27.18
C VAL A 39 16.22 -3.68 25.76
N LEU A 40 15.37 -3.93 24.76
CA LEU A 40 15.65 -3.57 23.37
C LEU A 40 15.90 -2.06 23.24
N ASN A 41 15.00 -1.23 23.77
CA ASN A 41 15.10 0.23 23.64
C ASN A 41 16.24 0.86 24.44
N SER A 42 16.61 0.29 25.60
CA SER A 42 17.62 0.88 26.49
C SER A 42 19.01 0.27 26.34
N GLY A 43 19.12 -0.94 25.80
CA GLY A 43 20.35 -1.74 25.82
C GLY A 43 20.77 -2.22 27.22
N LEU A 44 19.99 -1.95 28.27
CA LEU A 44 20.30 -2.36 29.64
C LEU A 44 19.80 -3.80 29.87
N ILE A 45 20.71 -4.70 30.23
CA ILE A 45 20.35 -6.08 30.60
C ILE A 45 20.22 -6.16 32.13
N PRO A 46 19.03 -6.41 32.69
CA PRO A 46 18.84 -6.51 34.13
C PRO A 46 19.40 -7.82 34.68
N GLY A 47 20.23 -7.73 35.72
CA GLY A 47 20.72 -8.89 36.45
C GLY A 47 19.71 -9.43 37.46
N ASN A 48 19.78 -10.73 37.74
CA ASN A 48 19.03 -11.35 38.81
C ASN A 48 19.69 -11.05 40.17
N ARG A 49 19.26 -9.99 40.86
CA ARG A 49 19.84 -9.59 42.16
C ARG A 49 19.68 -10.63 43.28
N GLN A 50 18.76 -11.58 43.15
CA GLN A 50 18.57 -12.68 44.09
C GLN A 50 19.37 -13.94 43.72
N LEU A 51 20.15 -13.90 42.63
CA LEU A 51 21.04 -14.99 42.25
C LEU A 51 22.31 -14.94 43.11
N ASP A 52 22.23 -15.60 44.25
CA ASP A 52 23.33 -15.80 45.20
C ASP A 52 24.36 -16.81 44.66
N ASN A 53 23.88 -17.94 44.14
CA ASN A 53 24.70 -18.96 43.48
C ASN A 53 23.98 -19.57 42.28
N THR A 54 24.73 -19.94 41.24
CA THR A 54 24.17 -20.66 40.09
C THR A 54 24.27 -22.16 40.33
N CYS A 55 23.16 -22.88 40.15
CA CYS A 55 23.12 -24.33 40.32
C CYS A 55 24.11 -25.03 39.38
N GLU A 56 24.91 -25.96 39.91
CA GLU A 56 25.94 -26.69 39.16
C GLU A 56 25.38 -27.44 37.94
N THR A 57 24.14 -27.93 38.04
CA THR A 57 23.47 -28.63 36.93
C THR A 57 23.26 -27.75 35.68
N LEU A 58 23.28 -26.42 35.82
CA LEU A 58 23.18 -25.49 34.70
C LEU A 58 24.51 -25.27 33.97
N ARG A 59 25.64 -25.71 34.55
CA ARG A 59 26.99 -25.51 34.00
C ARG A 59 27.19 -26.17 32.64
N LYS A 60 26.41 -27.21 32.33
CA LYS A 60 26.41 -27.90 31.02
C LYS A 60 25.82 -27.06 29.87
N TYR A 61 25.23 -25.90 30.16
CA TYR A 61 24.60 -25.04 29.14
C TYR A 61 25.52 -23.88 28.74
N ASP A 62 26.55 -24.16 27.95
CA ASP A 62 27.61 -23.20 27.57
C ASP A 62 27.12 -21.95 26.81
N HIS A 63 25.91 -21.99 26.25
CA HIS A 63 25.32 -20.86 25.52
C HIS A 63 24.49 -19.92 26.39
N LEU A 64 24.42 -20.13 27.71
CA LEU A 64 23.67 -19.29 28.64
C LEU A 64 24.60 -18.71 29.70
N VAL A 65 24.37 -17.46 30.06
CA VAL A 65 25.03 -16.81 31.19
C VAL A 65 23.98 -16.19 32.10
N TYR A 66 24.14 -16.36 33.42
CA TYR A 66 23.17 -15.94 34.43
C TYR A 66 23.74 -14.76 35.23
N PRO A 67 23.57 -13.51 34.78
CA PRO A 67 24.10 -12.34 35.47
C PRO A 67 23.31 -12.05 36.75
N ASN A 68 24.00 -11.76 37.85
CA ASN A 68 23.38 -11.26 39.09
C ASN A 68 23.40 -9.73 39.22
N ARG A 69 24.14 -9.04 38.35
CA ARG A 69 24.21 -7.58 38.26
C ARG A 69 23.79 -7.10 36.88
N SER A 70 23.08 -5.98 36.85
CA SER A 70 22.72 -5.34 35.58
C SER A 70 23.96 -4.77 34.91
N PHE A 71 23.99 -4.80 33.58
CA PHE A 71 25.06 -4.20 32.80
C PHE A 71 24.50 -3.53 31.55
N GLN A 72 25.09 -2.40 31.19
CA GLN A 72 24.72 -1.64 30.00
C GLN A 72 25.47 -2.22 28.79
N THR A 73 24.76 -2.45 27.70
CA THR A 73 25.34 -2.84 26.41
C THR A 73 25.37 -1.65 25.46
N VAL A 74 26.06 -1.81 24.33
CA VAL A 74 26.01 -0.86 23.21
C VAL A 74 24.68 -0.93 22.43
N GLY A 75 23.83 -1.92 22.72
CA GLY A 75 22.56 -2.15 22.04
C GLY A 75 22.22 -3.64 21.98
N VAL A 76 20.92 -3.95 22.01
CA VAL A 76 20.42 -5.32 21.92
C VAL A 76 19.61 -5.47 20.63
N LYS A 77 20.08 -6.33 19.72
CA LYS A 77 19.48 -6.51 18.39
C LYS A 77 18.21 -7.36 18.40
N ALA A 78 18.17 -8.36 19.28
CA ALA A 78 17.05 -9.27 19.42
C ALA A 78 17.04 -9.89 20.81
N VAL A 79 15.86 -10.30 21.23
CA VAL A 79 15.63 -10.98 22.51
C VAL A 79 14.66 -12.15 22.31
N MET A 80 14.85 -13.20 23.09
CA MET A 80 14.06 -14.42 23.02
C MET A 80 13.35 -14.64 24.36
N MET A 81 12.05 -14.83 24.31
CA MET A 81 11.20 -15.13 25.44
C MET A 81 10.72 -16.57 25.36
N LYS A 82 10.80 -17.31 26.46
CA LYS A 82 10.17 -18.62 26.59
C LYS A 82 9.22 -18.63 27.79
N SER A 83 8.03 -19.20 27.60
CA SER A 83 7.02 -19.37 28.63
C SER A 83 6.54 -20.82 28.63
N PHE A 84 6.40 -21.40 29.81
CA PHE A 84 5.90 -22.76 30.01
C PHE A 84 4.78 -22.73 31.04
N GLY A 85 3.61 -23.24 30.66
CA GLY A 85 2.43 -23.38 31.49
C GLY A 85 2.06 -24.84 31.72
N PHE A 86 1.12 -25.05 32.64
CA PHE A 86 0.51 -26.36 32.86
C PHE A 86 -0.23 -26.84 31.60
N GLY A 87 -0.38 -28.16 31.45
CA GLY A 87 -1.05 -28.74 30.27
C GLY A 87 -0.20 -28.69 29.00
N GLN A 88 1.12 -28.76 29.13
CA GLN A 88 2.06 -28.75 27.99
C GLN A 88 1.98 -27.48 27.12
N ALA A 89 1.55 -26.36 27.71
CA ALA A 89 1.49 -25.07 27.04
C ALA A 89 2.87 -24.40 27.01
N GLY A 90 3.67 -24.72 25.99
CA GLY A 90 4.93 -24.04 25.70
C GLY A 90 4.74 -22.92 24.67
N GLY A 91 5.40 -21.79 24.88
CA GLY A 91 5.42 -20.67 23.94
C GLY A 91 6.79 -20.03 23.85
N GLU A 92 7.19 -19.63 22.65
CA GLU A 92 8.44 -18.94 22.37
C GLU A 92 8.18 -17.72 21.47
N VAL A 93 8.80 -16.59 21.82
CA VAL A 93 8.68 -15.35 21.05
C VAL A 93 10.09 -14.80 20.83
N LEU A 94 10.42 -14.52 19.58
CA LEU A 94 11.61 -13.77 19.20
C LEU A 94 11.18 -12.33 18.86
N LEU A 95 11.80 -11.36 19.52
CA LEU A 95 11.60 -9.94 19.24
C LEU A 95 12.87 -9.38 18.64
N VAL A 96 12.74 -8.59 17.58
CA VAL A 96 13.84 -7.89 16.91
C VAL A 96 13.72 -6.39 17.20
N HIS A 97 14.86 -5.71 17.30
CA HIS A 97 14.91 -4.28 17.55
C HIS A 97 14.14 -3.49 16.46
N PRO A 98 13.31 -2.49 16.82
CA PRO A 98 12.46 -1.78 15.86
C PRO A 98 13.24 -1.04 14.75
N ASP A 99 14.49 -0.63 15.01
CA ASP A 99 15.33 0.03 14.00
C ASP A 99 15.52 -0.80 12.73
N TYR A 100 15.46 -2.14 12.82
CA TYR A 100 15.52 -2.98 11.62
C TYR A 100 14.32 -2.76 10.70
N LEU A 101 13.12 -2.57 11.27
CA LEU A 101 11.92 -2.21 10.49
C LEU A 101 12.05 -0.79 9.95
N LEU A 102 12.47 0.16 10.78
CA LEU A 102 12.58 1.56 10.36
C LEU A 102 13.64 1.75 9.27
N SER A 103 14.68 0.94 9.26
CA SER A 103 15.73 0.96 8.24
C SER A 103 15.28 0.50 6.85
N THR A 104 14.10 -0.12 6.72
CA THR A 104 13.55 -0.51 5.41
C THR A 104 12.81 0.63 4.73
N LEU A 105 12.55 1.74 5.42
CA LEU A 105 11.82 2.88 4.88
C LEU A 105 12.76 3.80 4.07
N PRO A 106 12.28 4.40 2.96
CA PRO A 106 12.92 5.54 2.32
C PRO A 106 13.17 6.69 3.31
N ALA A 107 14.20 7.50 3.05
CA ALA A 107 14.62 8.55 3.97
C ALA A 107 13.50 9.57 4.23
N ASP A 108 12.77 9.98 3.20
CA ASP A 108 11.63 10.90 3.28
C ASP A 108 10.46 10.31 4.08
N GLU A 109 10.09 9.05 3.85
CA GLU A 109 9.07 8.37 4.65
C GLU A 109 9.45 8.25 6.12
N PHE A 110 10.71 7.90 6.40
CA PHE A 110 11.22 7.82 7.76
C PHE A 110 11.18 9.17 8.47
N GLN A 111 11.55 10.27 7.78
CA GLN A 111 11.44 11.62 8.33
C GLN A 111 9.99 12.01 8.60
N HIS A 112 9.07 11.70 7.67
CA HIS A 112 7.65 11.94 7.85
C HIS A 112 7.06 11.18 9.05
N TYR A 113 7.40 9.90 9.18
CA TYR A 113 7.04 9.08 10.33
C TYR A 113 7.59 9.67 11.64
N SER A 114 8.87 10.05 11.64
CA SER A 114 9.55 10.59 12.83
C SER A 114 8.89 11.87 13.32
N ALA A 115 8.60 12.81 12.40
CA ALA A 115 7.89 14.05 12.72
C ALA A 115 6.48 13.78 13.28
N SER A 116 5.72 12.87 12.66
CA SER A 116 4.38 12.49 13.12
C SER A 116 4.40 11.83 14.51
N ARG A 117 5.40 10.99 14.76
CA ARG A 117 5.61 10.29 16.04
C ARG A 117 6.01 11.26 17.14
N GLU A 118 6.83 12.26 16.86
CA GLU A 118 7.20 13.32 17.80
C GLU A 118 5.99 14.15 18.23
N GLN A 119 5.17 14.60 17.28
CA GLN A 119 3.93 15.33 17.58
C GLN A 119 2.97 14.49 18.45
N ARG A 120 2.87 13.18 18.19
CA ARG A 120 2.08 12.27 19.01
C ARG A 120 2.64 12.14 20.43
N LEU A 121 3.96 12.06 20.58
CA LEU A 121 4.63 11.94 21.87
C LEU A 121 4.37 13.17 22.74
N ILE A 122 4.45 14.38 22.16
CA ILE A 122 4.16 15.64 22.87
C ILE A 122 2.71 15.65 23.38
N LYS A 123 1.74 15.28 22.52
CA LYS A 123 0.31 15.21 22.89
C LYS A 123 0.08 14.18 24.00
N MET A 124 0.68 13.00 23.88
CA MET A 124 0.59 11.95 24.89
C MET A 124 1.15 12.42 26.24
N ASN A 125 2.37 12.96 26.26
CA ASN A 125 3.00 13.46 27.48
C ASN A 125 2.16 14.56 28.15
N THR A 126 1.66 15.51 27.37
CA THR A 126 0.77 16.58 27.86
C THR A 126 -0.48 15.99 28.52
N HIS A 127 -1.12 15.01 27.86
CA HIS A 127 -2.29 14.34 28.41
C HIS A 127 -1.97 13.58 29.70
N THR A 128 -0.87 12.81 29.72
CA THR A 128 -0.41 12.06 30.90
C THR A 128 -0.14 12.98 32.09
N GLN A 129 0.48 14.14 31.88
CA GLN A 129 0.66 15.13 32.95
C GLN A 129 -0.69 15.68 33.45
N GLY A 130 -1.65 15.90 32.56
CA GLY A 130 -3.02 16.26 32.94
C GLY A 130 -3.70 15.18 33.79
N VAL A 131 -3.46 13.90 33.51
CA VAL A 131 -3.94 12.79 34.35
C VAL A 131 -3.28 12.78 35.72
N ILE A 132 -1.94 12.87 35.77
CA ILE A 132 -1.18 12.86 37.04
C ILE A 132 -1.59 14.03 37.94
N THR A 133 -1.85 15.20 37.37
CA THR A 133 -2.27 16.40 38.11
C THR A 133 -3.77 16.42 38.44
N GLY A 134 -4.53 15.40 38.07
CA GLY A 134 -5.97 15.31 38.32
C GLY A 134 -6.85 16.19 37.42
N LYS A 135 -6.27 16.86 36.41
CA LYS A 135 -7.03 17.63 35.41
C LYS A 135 -7.85 16.73 34.47
N HIS A 136 -7.42 15.50 34.27
CA HIS A 136 -8.09 14.51 33.43
C HIS A 136 -8.24 13.19 34.16
N SER A 137 -9.32 12.46 33.88
CA SER A 137 -9.43 11.05 34.29
C SER A 137 -8.42 10.21 33.51
N HIS A 138 -7.78 9.25 34.19
CA HIS A 138 -6.90 8.28 33.55
C HIS A 138 -7.65 7.39 32.56
N ILE A 139 -8.87 6.96 32.92
CA ILE A 139 -9.72 6.13 32.09
C ILE A 139 -10.93 6.97 31.65
N GLN A 140 -11.08 7.14 30.34
CA GLN A 140 -12.24 7.79 29.74
C GLN A 140 -13.17 6.71 29.18
N VAL A 141 -14.21 6.36 29.93
CA VAL A 141 -15.21 5.37 29.49
C VAL A 141 -16.03 5.98 28.36
N LYS A 142 -16.12 5.27 27.23
CA LYS A 142 -16.98 5.67 26.11
C LYS A 142 -18.41 5.21 26.37
N ASN A 143 -19.37 6.11 26.12
CA ASN A 143 -20.80 5.84 26.36
C ASN A 143 -21.54 5.36 25.10
N GLU A 144 -20.95 5.52 23.93
CA GLU A 144 -21.56 5.18 22.65
C GLU A 144 -20.50 4.73 21.62
N ALA A 145 -20.96 3.99 20.61
CA ALA A 145 -20.16 3.62 19.45
C ALA A 145 -19.91 4.85 18.54
N PRO A 146 -18.88 4.82 17.68
CA PRO A 146 -18.62 5.90 16.72
C PRO A 146 -19.63 5.97 15.56
N TYR A 147 -20.63 5.08 15.52
CA TYR A 147 -21.71 5.03 14.52
C TYR A 147 -23.07 4.94 15.22
N SER A 148 -24.12 5.44 14.56
CA SER A 148 -25.50 5.25 15.02
C SER A 148 -25.99 3.82 14.73
N SER A 149 -27.11 3.43 15.35
CA SER A 149 -27.79 2.17 15.04
C SER A 149 -28.26 2.08 13.58
N THR A 150 -28.53 3.21 12.93
CA THR A 150 -28.89 3.26 11.50
C THR A 150 -27.70 3.04 10.58
N GLN A 151 -26.49 3.39 11.03
CA GLN A 151 -25.24 3.23 10.30
C GLN A 151 -24.56 1.87 10.54
N GLU A 152 -24.87 1.19 11.65
CA GLU A 152 -24.20 -0.03 12.11
C GLU A 152 -23.99 -1.07 11.00
N SER A 153 -25.06 -1.48 10.32
CA SER A 153 -24.97 -2.47 9.24
C SER A 153 -24.08 -2.02 8.10
N ASN A 154 -24.15 -0.74 7.72
CA ASN A 154 -23.34 -0.22 6.61
C ASN A 154 -21.86 -0.14 6.99
N VAL A 155 -21.55 0.24 8.23
CA VAL A 155 -20.17 0.30 8.73
C VAL A 155 -19.56 -1.10 8.84
N TYR A 156 -20.32 -2.10 9.30
CA TYR A 156 -19.82 -3.48 9.39
C TYR A 156 -19.61 -4.14 8.04
N LEU A 157 -20.43 -3.78 7.03
CA LEU A 157 -20.37 -4.37 5.70
C LEU A 157 -19.40 -3.65 4.75
N ASP A 158 -18.91 -2.47 5.11
CA ASP A 158 -17.93 -1.71 4.33
C ASP A 158 -16.52 -1.78 4.96
N PRO A 159 -15.60 -2.58 4.39
CA PRO A 159 -14.22 -2.68 4.90
C PRO A 159 -13.41 -1.37 4.71
N THR A 160 -13.88 -0.46 3.86
CA THR A 160 -13.24 0.84 3.60
C THR A 160 -13.75 1.95 4.50
N ALA A 161 -14.84 1.73 5.25
CA ALA A 161 -15.40 2.74 6.14
C ALA A 161 -14.38 3.20 7.19
N ARG A 162 -14.21 4.51 7.35
CA ARG A 162 -13.36 5.14 8.39
C ARG A 162 -14.15 6.21 9.14
N ALA A 163 -13.88 6.33 10.43
CA ALA A 163 -14.40 7.43 11.23
C ALA A 163 -13.55 8.69 11.02
N GLU A 164 -14.19 9.84 11.03
CA GLU A 164 -13.55 11.15 10.95
C GLU A 164 -13.73 11.90 12.28
N TYR A 165 -12.79 12.81 12.58
CA TYR A 165 -12.87 13.60 13.79
C TYR A 165 -13.91 14.71 13.62
N ASP A 166 -15.00 14.65 14.37
CA ASP A 166 -15.99 15.71 14.43
C ASP A 166 -15.58 16.73 15.49
N ALA A 167 -15.22 17.93 15.04
CA ALA A 167 -14.82 19.05 15.90
C ALA A 167 -15.96 19.53 16.82
N THR A 168 -17.23 19.33 16.42
CA THR A 168 -18.41 19.77 17.17
C THR A 168 -18.61 18.90 18.40
N SER A 169 -18.70 17.57 18.20
CA SER A 169 -18.84 16.62 19.31
C SER A 169 -17.51 16.23 19.95
N LYS A 170 -16.38 16.72 19.42
CA LYS A 170 -15.00 16.45 19.87
C LYS A 170 -14.68 14.95 19.95
N THR A 171 -15.29 14.15 19.09
CA THR A 171 -15.11 12.69 19.04
C THR A 171 -15.05 12.20 17.59
N TRP A 172 -14.68 10.95 17.39
CA TRP A 172 -14.59 10.33 16.07
C TRP A 172 -15.93 9.69 15.69
N ARG A 173 -16.48 10.01 14.52
CA ARG A 173 -17.77 9.50 14.03
C ARG A 173 -17.74 9.08 12.57
N PHE A 174 -18.60 8.14 12.20
CA PHE A 174 -18.86 7.77 10.80
C PHE A 174 -19.91 8.71 10.18
N GLY A 175 -19.67 9.19 8.95
CA GLY A 175 -20.64 9.96 8.16
C GLY A 175 -20.43 11.47 8.04
N GLY A 176 -19.37 12.03 8.65
CA GLY A 176 -19.03 13.47 8.54
C GLY A 176 -20.14 14.42 9.04
N ALA A 177 -19.92 15.73 8.96
CA ALA A 177 -20.93 16.73 9.33
C ALA A 177 -22.19 16.70 8.43
N ASP A 178 -22.11 16.06 7.26
CA ASP A 178 -23.16 16.00 6.24
C ASP A 178 -24.16 14.84 6.38
N SER A 179 -23.97 13.92 7.35
CA SER A 179 -24.94 12.82 7.53
C SER A 179 -26.31 13.30 8.00
N LEU A 180 -26.38 14.42 8.74
CA LEU A 180 -27.63 15.01 9.21
C LEU A 180 -28.45 15.60 8.05
N THR A 181 -27.80 16.28 7.10
CA THR A 181 -28.50 16.91 5.96
C THR A 181 -28.97 15.88 4.93
N ALA A 182 -28.25 14.77 4.76
CA ALA A 182 -28.64 13.68 3.88
C ALA A 182 -29.82 12.86 4.42
N GLU A 183 -29.96 12.73 5.74
CA GLU A 183 -31.11 12.08 6.39
C GLU A 183 -32.35 12.98 6.41
N GLU A 184 -32.23 14.28 6.71
CA GLU A 184 -33.35 15.24 6.61
C GLU A 184 -33.87 15.35 5.17
N ASN A 185 -32.98 15.43 4.18
CA ASN A 185 -33.36 15.43 2.78
C ASN A 185 -33.97 14.10 2.32
N ARG A 186 -33.51 12.96 2.85
CA ARG A 186 -34.16 11.65 2.60
C ARG A 186 -35.55 11.58 3.22
N ARG A 187 -35.73 12.09 4.43
CA ARG A 187 -37.02 12.13 5.13
C ARG A 187 -38.03 13.01 4.39
N LEU A 188 -37.63 14.20 3.96
CA LEU A 188 -38.45 15.10 3.13
C LEU A 188 -38.81 14.48 1.76
N ARG A 189 -37.88 13.75 1.14
CA ARG A 189 -38.13 13.02 -0.12
C ARG A 189 -39.05 11.82 0.09
N ALA A 190 -38.92 11.12 1.21
CA ALA A 190 -39.78 9.98 1.58
C ALA A 190 -41.21 10.44 1.88
N GLU A 191 -41.40 11.55 2.60
CA GLU A 191 -42.73 12.14 2.83
C GLU A 191 -43.40 12.63 1.53
N LYS A 192 -42.62 13.25 0.63
CA LYS A 192 -43.11 13.60 -0.72
C LYS A 192 -43.47 12.37 -1.55
N ARG A 193 -42.68 11.30 -1.49
CA ARG A 193 -42.98 10.02 -2.16
C ARG A 193 -44.20 9.33 -1.56
N ALA A 194 -44.38 9.34 -0.24
CA ALA A 194 -45.54 8.77 0.43
C ALA A 194 -46.83 9.51 0.06
N LYS A 195 -46.81 10.85 -0.03
CA LYS A 195 -47.94 11.64 -0.52
C LYS A 195 -48.27 11.34 -1.99
N LYS A 196 -47.24 11.16 -2.84
CA LYS A 196 -47.42 10.81 -4.26
C LYS A 196 -47.89 9.36 -4.46
N ALA A 197 -47.44 8.43 -3.63
CA ALA A 197 -47.85 7.04 -3.65
C ALA A 197 -49.29 6.85 -3.16
N LYS A 198 -49.73 7.63 -2.17
CA LYS A 198 -51.14 7.65 -1.73
C LYS A 198 -52.08 8.17 -2.82
N ALA A 199 -51.64 9.14 -3.63
CA ALA A 199 -52.42 9.64 -4.78
C ALA A 199 -52.42 8.68 -5.99
N ALA A 200 -51.45 7.77 -6.09
CA ALA A 200 -51.36 6.79 -7.17
C ALA A 200 -52.04 5.44 -6.83
N ALA A 201 -52.13 5.11 -5.53
CA ALA A 201 -52.75 3.87 -5.04
C ALA A 201 -54.29 3.88 -5.12
N ASP A 202 -54.93 5.04 -5.25
CA ASP A 202 -56.38 5.17 -5.45
C ASP A 202 -56.81 5.00 -6.92
N ALA A 203 -55.87 4.84 -7.86
CA ALA A 203 -56.14 4.86 -9.31
C ALA A 203 -55.83 3.55 -10.06
N ALA A 204 -55.41 2.48 -9.40
CA ALA A 204 -54.96 1.27 -10.11
C ALA A 204 -55.29 -0.04 -9.37
N SER A 205 -56.58 -0.29 -9.16
CA SER A 205 -57.10 -1.64 -8.95
C SER A 205 -57.48 -2.26 -10.31
N SER A 206 -56.59 -3.04 -10.93
CA SER A 206 -56.99 -4.16 -11.80
C SER A 206 -55.82 -5.06 -12.23
N SER A 207 -56.06 -6.36 -12.12
CA SER A 207 -55.44 -7.51 -12.81
C SER A 207 -53.98 -7.93 -12.54
N ASN A 208 -53.89 -9.02 -11.75
CA ASN A 208 -53.02 -10.21 -11.83
C ASN A 208 -52.46 -10.56 -13.24
N LYS A 209 -51.42 -11.40 -13.46
CA LYS A 209 -50.33 -12.07 -12.70
C LYS A 209 -49.63 -13.01 -13.73
N LYS A 210 -48.38 -13.42 -13.43
CA LYS A 210 -47.59 -14.62 -13.87
C LYS A 210 -46.50 -14.41 -14.95
N THR A 211 -45.21 -14.45 -14.58
CA THR A 211 -44.23 -15.60 -14.45
C THR A 211 -43.77 -16.12 -15.82
N SER A 212 -42.51 -16.48 -16.12
CA SER A 212 -41.34 -16.93 -15.35
C SER A 212 -40.07 -16.98 -16.24
N ASP A 213 -38.92 -17.24 -15.60
CA ASP A 213 -37.71 -17.99 -16.06
C ASP A 213 -36.82 -17.42 -17.18
N ALA A 214 -35.58 -17.00 -16.86
CA ALA A 214 -34.36 -17.79 -16.68
C ALA A 214 -33.64 -18.09 -18.00
N HIS A 215 -32.39 -17.64 -18.17
CA HIS A 215 -31.24 -18.52 -18.40
C HIS A 215 -29.92 -17.76 -18.46
N GLN A 216 -28.95 -18.39 -17.82
CA GLN A 216 -27.55 -18.03 -17.62
C GLN A 216 -26.76 -18.50 -18.86
N ALA A 217 -25.97 -17.61 -19.49
CA ALA A 217 -25.05 -17.97 -20.56
C ALA A 217 -23.72 -17.21 -20.43
N ASP A 218 -22.69 -17.99 -20.13
CA ASP A 218 -21.27 -17.88 -20.51
C ASP A 218 -20.68 -16.49 -20.82
N SER A 219 -20.07 -15.88 -19.81
CA SER A 219 -19.54 -14.50 -19.81
C SER A 219 -18.25 -14.29 -20.61
N SER A 220 -17.55 -15.36 -21.01
CA SER A 220 -16.23 -15.26 -21.65
C SER A 220 -16.30 -15.10 -23.17
N SER A 221 -17.28 -15.74 -23.82
CA SER A 221 -17.51 -15.62 -25.27
C SER A 221 -18.16 -14.27 -25.63
N THR A 222 -19.03 -13.77 -24.74
CA THR A 222 -19.67 -12.46 -24.85
C THR A 222 -18.67 -11.31 -24.73
N LEU A 223 -17.63 -11.45 -23.90
CA LEU A 223 -16.61 -10.40 -23.74
C LEU A 223 -15.70 -10.27 -24.97
N LEU A 224 -15.23 -11.39 -25.52
CA LEU A 224 -14.44 -11.41 -26.77
C LEU A 224 -15.24 -10.86 -27.95
N THR A 225 -16.52 -11.22 -28.03
CA THR A 225 -17.43 -10.72 -29.07
C THR A 225 -17.69 -9.22 -28.88
N ALA A 226 -17.88 -8.75 -27.65
CA ALA A 226 -18.06 -7.33 -27.34
C ALA A 226 -16.79 -6.51 -27.61
N ILE A 227 -15.59 -7.04 -27.34
CA ILE A 227 -14.32 -6.37 -27.66
C ILE A 227 -14.13 -6.25 -29.17
N ASN A 228 -14.40 -7.32 -29.92
CA ASN A 228 -14.30 -7.29 -31.39
C ASN A 228 -15.37 -6.42 -32.04
N GLN A 229 -16.59 -6.41 -31.48
CA GLN A 229 -17.68 -5.56 -31.93
C GLN A 229 -17.38 -4.09 -31.61
N ALA A 230 -16.91 -3.77 -30.40
CA ALA A 230 -16.48 -2.43 -30.02
C ALA A 230 -15.29 -1.94 -30.87
N ALA A 231 -14.35 -2.82 -31.22
CA ALA A 231 -13.28 -2.48 -32.15
C ALA A 231 -13.83 -2.12 -33.55
N THR A 232 -14.81 -2.88 -34.02
CA THR A 232 -15.48 -2.62 -35.30
C THR A 232 -16.27 -1.32 -35.28
N ASP A 233 -17.02 -1.06 -34.20
CA ASP A 233 -17.85 0.13 -34.00
C ASP A 233 -17.03 1.42 -33.77
N LEU A 234 -15.80 1.28 -33.24
CA LEU A 234 -14.81 2.35 -33.12
C LEU A 234 -14.06 2.64 -34.44
N GLY A 235 -14.36 1.94 -35.54
CA GLY A 235 -13.68 2.11 -36.83
C GLY A 235 -12.28 1.47 -36.92
N LEU A 236 -11.91 0.63 -35.94
CA LEU A 236 -10.64 -0.10 -35.93
C LEU A 236 -10.62 -1.28 -36.93
N ALA A 237 -11.76 -1.60 -37.55
CA ALA A 237 -11.85 -2.48 -38.71
C ALA A 237 -11.45 -1.78 -40.03
N SER A 238 -10.94 -0.55 -39.98
CA SER A 238 -10.24 0.03 -41.12
C SER A 238 -8.93 -0.75 -41.34
N LYS A 239 -8.73 -1.27 -42.55
CA LYS A 239 -7.51 -2.01 -42.96
C LYS A 239 -6.19 -1.22 -42.85
N ASN A 240 -6.22 -0.01 -42.27
CA ASN A 240 -5.17 1.00 -42.33
C ASN A 240 -4.85 1.57 -40.92
N MET A 241 -4.75 0.73 -39.89
CA MET A 241 -4.38 1.20 -38.56
C MET A 241 -3.63 0.14 -37.75
N GLY A 242 -2.57 0.55 -37.05
CA GLY A 242 -1.90 -0.23 -36.01
C GLY A 242 -2.18 0.34 -34.63
N MET A 243 -2.28 -0.53 -33.63
CA MET A 243 -2.50 -0.17 -32.24
C MET A 243 -1.48 -0.81 -31.31
N GLY A 244 -1.13 -0.09 -30.24
CA GLY A 244 -0.24 -0.57 -29.20
C GLY A 244 -0.71 -0.11 -27.83
N VAL A 245 -0.71 -1.03 -26.88
CA VAL A 245 -0.98 -0.74 -25.47
C VAL A 245 0.16 -1.29 -24.64
N ASP A 246 0.62 -0.50 -23.68
CA ASP A 246 1.65 -0.90 -22.74
C ASP A 246 1.34 -0.41 -21.32
N VAL A 247 1.76 -1.20 -20.33
CA VAL A 247 1.57 -0.93 -18.91
C VAL A 247 2.89 -1.17 -18.20
N GLU A 248 3.34 -0.17 -17.45
CA GLU A 248 4.60 -0.20 -16.72
C GLU A 248 4.37 0.07 -15.23
N PRO A 249 4.85 -0.80 -14.33
CA PRO A 249 4.86 -0.53 -12.89
C PRO A 249 5.69 0.72 -12.57
N VAL A 250 5.15 1.62 -11.76
CA VAL A 250 5.87 2.81 -11.27
C VAL A 250 7.10 2.39 -10.45
N ALA A 251 6.99 1.28 -9.71
CA ALA A 251 8.07 0.67 -8.93
C ALA A 251 9.33 0.36 -9.78
N THR A 252 9.19 0.12 -11.08
CA THR A 252 10.34 -0.07 -11.98
C THR A 252 11.27 1.15 -11.97
N PHE A 253 10.73 2.34 -11.76
CA PHE A 253 11.44 3.62 -11.82
C PHE A 253 11.63 4.30 -10.45
N GLU A 254 11.34 3.64 -9.33
CA GLU A 254 11.52 4.24 -8.00
C GLU A 254 12.99 4.49 -7.65
N ASN A 255 13.90 3.56 -8.01
CA ASN A 255 15.34 3.74 -7.81
C ASN A 255 16.03 4.32 -9.06
N LEU A 256 15.83 5.62 -9.30
CA LEU A 256 16.40 6.32 -10.46
C LEU A 256 17.94 6.35 -10.44
N ASN A 257 18.57 6.51 -9.26
CA ASN A 257 20.02 6.58 -9.12
C ASN A 257 20.71 5.27 -9.51
N GLY A 258 20.07 4.12 -9.26
CA GLY A 258 20.56 2.81 -9.71
C GLY A 258 20.39 2.54 -11.21
N ARG A 259 19.82 3.48 -11.97
CA ARG A 259 19.38 3.29 -13.36
C ARG A 259 19.85 4.39 -14.32
N GLU A 260 20.83 5.20 -13.95
CA GLU A 260 21.30 6.32 -14.79
C GLU A 260 21.66 5.87 -16.22
N ASP A 261 22.35 4.74 -16.38
CA ASP A 261 22.70 4.20 -17.70
C ASP A 261 21.48 3.85 -18.54
N PHE A 262 20.46 3.25 -17.92
CA PHE A 262 19.19 2.93 -18.59
C PHE A 262 18.46 4.20 -19.02
N ILE A 263 18.40 5.20 -18.15
CA ILE A 263 17.70 6.46 -18.42
C ILE A 263 18.41 7.20 -19.57
N ARG A 264 19.72 7.39 -19.49
CA ARG A 264 20.50 8.09 -20.52
C ARG A 264 20.42 7.40 -21.88
N ARG A 265 20.39 6.07 -21.89
CA ARG A 265 20.28 5.26 -23.11
C ARG A 265 18.91 5.34 -23.78
N ASN A 266 17.82 5.54 -23.02
CA ASN A 266 16.46 5.37 -23.55
C ASN A 266 15.61 6.65 -23.60
N PHE A 267 15.98 7.71 -22.87
CA PHE A 267 15.25 8.96 -22.80
C PHE A 267 16.09 10.11 -23.35
N THR A 268 15.48 11.05 -24.06
CA THR A 268 16.15 12.28 -24.52
C THR A 268 16.40 13.23 -23.35
N ASP A 269 17.25 14.25 -23.57
CA ASP A 269 17.53 15.24 -22.53
C ASP A 269 16.29 16.07 -22.18
N GLN A 270 15.40 16.29 -23.15
CA GLN A 270 14.12 16.97 -22.94
C GLN A 270 13.15 16.11 -22.12
N GLU A 271 13.06 14.80 -22.42
CA GLU A 271 12.26 13.86 -21.63
C GLU A 271 12.76 13.77 -20.19
N MET A 272 14.07 13.66 -19.99
CA MET A 272 14.67 13.64 -18.66
C MET A 272 14.35 14.92 -17.90
N ALA A 273 14.57 16.10 -18.50
CA ALA A 273 14.28 17.37 -17.87
C ALA A 273 12.81 17.48 -17.43
N TYR A 274 11.87 17.04 -18.28
CA TYR A 274 10.46 16.99 -17.92
C TYR A 274 10.20 16.03 -16.75
N CYS A 275 10.69 14.80 -16.83
CA CYS A 275 10.43 13.78 -15.81
C CYS A 275 10.98 14.17 -14.44
N TYR A 276 12.19 14.73 -14.39
CA TYR A 276 12.78 15.21 -13.13
C TYR A 276 12.05 16.42 -12.54
N SER A 277 11.39 17.24 -13.36
CA SER A 277 10.59 18.38 -12.89
C SER A 277 9.19 18.01 -12.40
N ALA A 278 8.74 16.77 -12.65
CA ALA A 278 7.39 16.34 -12.30
C ALA A 278 7.23 16.11 -10.79
N PRO A 279 6.03 16.30 -10.21
CA PRO A 279 5.78 16.02 -8.79
C PRO A 279 6.09 14.57 -8.38
N HIS A 280 5.97 13.62 -9.30
CA HIS A 280 6.30 12.22 -9.09
C HIS A 280 7.20 11.70 -10.24
N PRO A 281 8.53 11.90 -10.17
CA PRO A 281 9.43 11.61 -11.27
C PRO A 281 9.37 10.16 -11.77
N ALA A 282 9.29 9.18 -10.86
CA ALA A 282 9.20 7.76 -11.21
C ALA A 282 7.96 7.44 -12.06
N ALA A 283 6.81 8.06 -11.74
CA ALA A 283 5.58 7.84 -12.50
C ALA A 283 5.63 8.51 -13.88
N SER A 284 6.29 9.67 -13.96
CA SER A 284 6.52 10.37 -15.22
C SER A 284 7.45 9.59 -16.16
N PHE A 285 8.51 8.96 -15.63
CA PHE A 285 9.38 8.06 -16.39
C PHE A 285 8.66 6.79 -16.82
N ALA A 286 7.92 6.14 -15.92
CA ALA A 286 7.13 4.95 -16.25
C ALA A 286 6.10 5.23 -17.36
N GLY A 287 5.41 6.37 -17.30
CA GLY A 287 4.46 6.78 -18.34
C GLY A 287 5.11 6.98 -19.70
N ARG A 288 6.28 7.61 -19.78
CA ARG A 288 7.00 7.77 -21.05
C ARG A 288 7.60 6.47 -21.57
N TRP A 289 8.06 5.60 -20.68
CA TRP A 289 8.52 4.27 -21.06
C TRP A 289 7.38 3.46 -21.69
N ALA A 290 6.23 3.40 -21.01
CA ALA A 290 5.04 2.76 -21.55
C ALA A 290 4.62 3.39 -22.89
N ALA A 291 4.73 4.71 -23.04
CA ALA A 291 4.42 5.38 -24.31
C ALA A 291 5.36 4.95 -25.45
N LYS A 292 6.66 4.84 -25.20
CA LYS A 292 7.64 4.34 -26.19
C LYS A 292 7.33 2.90 -26.62
N GLU A 293 7.03 2.02 -25.66
CA GLU A 293 6.65 0.63 -25.93
C GLU A 293 5.31 0.53 -26.67
N ALA A 294 4.33 1.36 -26.31
CA ALA A 294 3.05 1.44 -27.02
C ALA A 294 3.25 1.87 -28.48
N VAL A 295 4.15 2.83 -28.75
CA VAL A 295 4.50 3.25 -30.12
C VAL A 295 5.12 2.10 -30.92
N ILE A 296 6.06 1.36 -30.32
CA ILE A 296 6.67 0.17 -30.94
C ILE A 296 5.59 -0.84 -31.32
N LYS A 297 4.68 -1.13 -30.39
CA LYS A 297 3.56 -2.06 -30.63
C LYS A 297 2.62 -1.57 -31.71
N ALA A 298 2.31 -0.28 -31.76
CA ALA A 298 1.42 0.31 -32.77
C ALA A 298 2.01 0.23 -34.18
N ILE A 299 3.31 0.54 -34.34
CA ILE A 299 3.99 0.42 -35.63
C ILE A 299 4.11 -1.06 -36.04
N SER A 300 4.45 -1.95 -35.10
CA SER A 300 4.57 -3.38 -35.38
C SER A 300 3.25 -4.02 -35.79
N SER A 301 2.15 -3.67 -35.11
CA SER A 301 0.84 -4.25 -35.40
C SER A 301 0.23 -3.75 -36.71
N SER A 302 0.69 -2.60 -37.22
CA SER A 302 0.29 -2.11 -38.56
C SER A 302 0.87 -2.96 -39.71
N ALA A 303 1.95 -3.72 -39.45
CA ALA A 303 2.67 -4.49 -40.47
C ALA A 303 3.19 -5.83 -39.91
N PRO A 304 2.30 -6.76 -39.54
CA PRO A 304 2.67 -7.97 -38.77
C PRO A 304 3.57 -8.95 -39.53
N THR A 305 3.62 -8.86 -40.86
CA THR A 305 4.43 -9.73 -41.72
C THR A 305 5.77 -9.12 -42.12
N GLU A 306 6.02 -7.85 -41.78
CA GLU A 306 7.23 -7.14 -42.19
C GLU A 306 8.42 -7.51 -41.29
N PRO A 307 9.52 -8.03 -41.86
CA PRO A 307 10.72 -8.32 -41.08
C PRO A 307 11.50 -7.03 -40.76
N ASN A 308 12.38 -7.12 -39.76
CA ASN A 308 13.34 -6.07 -39.41
C ASN A 308 12.67 -4.71 -39.16
N LEU A 309 11.65 -4.68 -38.30
CA LEU A 309 11.05 -3.42 -37.81
C LEU A 309 11.87 -2.80 -36.67
N TRP A 310 12.64 -3.60 -35.93
CA TRP A 310 13.41 -3.17 -34.77
C TRP A 310 14.79 -3.82 -34.74
N LYS A 311 15.77 -3.14 -34.15
CA LYS A 311 17.16 -3.61 -34.03
C LYS A 311 17.37 -4.70 -32.95
N GLY A 312 16.29 -5.26 -32.40
CA GLY A 312 16.29 -6.30 -31.35
C GLY A 312 15.81 -5.79 -29.99
N ALA A 313 15.56 -6.72 -29.06
CA ALA A 313 14.91 -6.47 -27.75
C ALA A 313 15.71 -5.54 -26.80
N GLY A 314 17.00 -5.32 -27.07
CA GLY A 314 17.84 -4.43 -26.28
C GLY A 314 18.16 -3.09 -26.96
N ALA A 315 17.57 -2.79 -28.13
CA ALA A 315 17.89 -1.56 -28.85
C ALA A 315 17.48 -0.32 -28.03
N PRO A 316 18.29 0.76 -28.01
CA PRO A 316 17.93 2.00 -27.33
C PRO A 316 16.63 2.60 -27.90
N LEU A 317 15.72 3.05 -27.02
CA LEU A 317 14.46 3.68 -27.42
C LEU A 317 14.52 5.22 -27.44
N ARG A 318 15.72 5.80 -27.39
CA ARG A 318 15.94 7.26 -27.39
C ARG A 318 15.48 7.94 -28.69
N GLU A 319 15.44 7.21 -29.80
CA GLU A 319 14.97 7.74 -31.10
C GLU A 319 13.44 7.87 -31.21
N ILE A 320 12.68 7.37 -30.22
CA ILE A 320 11.24 7.54 -30.07
C ILE A 320 11.01 8.54 -28.93
N GLU A 321 10.89 9.82 -29.23
CA GLU A 321 10.77 10.87 -28.21
C GLU A 321 9.31 11.21 -27.91
N ILE A 322 8.97 11.30 -26.62
CA ILE A 322 7.63 11.67 -26.13
C ILE A 322 7.68 13.07 -25.53
N PHE A 323 7.08 14.03 -26.23
CA PHE A 323 7.04 15.43 -25.82
C PHE A 323 5.62 15.91 -25.59
N MET A 324 5.46 17.01 -24.85
CA MET A 324 4.15 17.62 -24.60
C MET A 324 3.95 18.79 -25.56
N THR A 325 2.80 18.85 -26.23
CA THR A 325 2.43 20.00 -27.06
C THR A 325 2.07 21.20 -26.18
N ALA A 326 1.90 22.37 -26.80
CA ALA A 326 1.44 23.58 -26.11
C ALA A 326 0.06 23.42 -25.45
N SER A 327 -0.78 22.49 -25.93
CA SER A 327 -2.08 22.17 -25.32
C SER A 327 -1.96 21.22 -24.13
N GLY A 328 -0.76 20.73 -23.81
CA GLY A 328 -0.53 19.72 -22.78
C GLY A 328 -0.90 18.30 -23.21
N ALA A 329 -1.06 18.02 -24.51
CA ALA A 329 -1.27 16.66 -25.01
C ALA A 329 0.08 15.98 -25.33
N PRO A 330 0.28 14.69 -25.02
CA PRO A 330 1.50 13.99 -25.41
C PRO A 330 1.53 13.76 -26.93
N SER A 331 2.71 13.92 -27.52
CA SER A 331 2.99 13.69 -28.94
C SER A 331 4.28 12.90 -29.11
N VAL A 332 4.43 12.24 -30.26
CA VAL A 332 5.60 11.42 -30.58
C VAL A 332 6.43 12.11 -31.65
N LEU A 333 7.74 12.19 -31.43
CA LEU A 333 8.73 12.57 -32.43
C LEU A 333 9.62 11.37 -32.73
N LEU A 334 9.56 10.86 -33.96
CA LEU A 334 10.42 9.79 -34.42
C LEU A 334 11.66 10.36 -35.11
N SER A 335 12.81 9.78 -34.80
CA SER A 335 14.08 10.06 -35.46
C SER A 335 14.77 8.75 -35.84
N GLY A 336 15.92 8.84 -36.53
CA GLY A 336 16.77 7.69 -36.82
C GLY A 336 16.05 6.52 -37.50
N TYR A 337 16.23 5.32 -36.96
CA TYR A 337 15.71 4.09 -37.53
C TYR A 337 14.19 3.92 -37.39
N PRO A 338 13.55 4.22 -36.24
CA PRO A 338 12.09 4.24 -36.13
C PRO A 338 11.41 5.10 -37.20
N LEU A 339 11.96 6.28 -37.52
CA LEU A 339 11.42 7.14 -38.58
C LEU A 339 11.56 6.52 -39.98
N GLN A 340 12.68 5.86 -40.27
CA GLN A 340 12.88 5.13 -41.53
C GLN A 340 11.84 4.01 -41.70
N VAL A 341 11.57 3.27 -40.63
CA VAL A 341 10.54 2.22 -40.61
C VAL A 341 9.15 2.81 -40.80
N PHE A 342 8.81 3.88 -40.07
CA PHE A 342 7.53 4.57 -40.17
C PHE A 342 7.24 5.02 -41.61
N ASN A 343 8.23 5.64 -42.28
CA ASN A 343 8.11 6.07 -43.67
C ASN A 343 8.08 4.90 -44.66
N ARG A 344 8.87 3.84 -44.43
CA ARG A 344 8.90 2.63 -45.27
C ARG A 344 7.54 1.93 -45.29
N LEU A 345 6.85 1.90 -44.15
CA LEU A 345 5.51 1.33 -44.02
C LEU A 345 4.42 2.24 -44.60
N GLY A 346 4.74 3.47 -45.00
CA GLY A 346 3.76 4.43 -45.52
C GLY A 346 2.79 4.95 -44.45
N LEU A 347 3.22 5.00 -43.19
CA LEU A 347 2.43 5.58 -42.11
C LEU A 347 2.49 7.12 -42.20
N SER A 348 1.38 7.79 -41.93
CA SER A 348 1.26 9.26 -41.99
C SER A 348 1.00 9.92 -40.65
N LYS A 349 0.43 9.20 -39.68
CA LYS A 349 0.10 9.77 -38.36
C LYS A 349 0.32 8.79 -37.23
N LEU A 350 0.85 9.31 -36.11
CA LEU A 350 1.01 8.59 -34.85
C LEU A 350 0.41 9.43 -33.72
N SER A 351 -0.48 8.84 -32.94
CA SER A 351 -1.10 9.47 -31.77
C SER A 351 -0.82 8.64 -30.53
N VAL A 352 -0.60 9.29 -29.39
CA VAL A 352 -0.31 8.62 -28.11
C VAL A 352 -1.13 9.25 -26.99
N SER A 353 -1.50 8.45 -25.99
CA SER A 353 -2.12 8.88 -24.74
C SER A 353 -1.44 8.19 -23.57
N ILE A 354 -1.31 8.89 -22.45
CA ILE A 354 -0.59 8.44 -21.26
C ILE A 354 -1.47 8.72 -20.04
N SER A 355 -1.58 7.75 -19.15
CA SER A 355 -2.17 7.90 -17.83
C SER A 355 -1.31 7.21 -16.80
N HIS A 356 -1.23 7.77 -15.59
CA HIS A 356 -0.58 7.12 -14.46
C HIS A 356 -1.46 7.30 -13.22
N SER A 357 -1.73 6.21 -12.51
CA SER A 357 -2.56 6.21 -11.32
C SER A 357 -2.10 5.12 -10.35
N GLY A 358 -1.79 5.51 -9.11
CA GLY A 358 -1.23 4.61 -8.10
C GLY A 358 0.06 3.95 -8.60
N ASP A 359 0.03 2.63 -8.69
CA ASP A 359 1.21 1.79 -8.89
C ASP A 359 1.58 1.56 -10.37
N PHE A 360 0.76 2.01 -11.32
CA PHE A 360 0.95 1.73 -12.74
C PHE A 360 0.82 2.97 -13.61
N ALA A 361 1.63 2.98 -14.67
CA ALA A 361 1.45 3.85 -15.82
C ALA A 361 0.96 3.02 -17.01
N VAL A 362 0.00 3.55 -17.75
CA VAL A 362 -0.55 2.95 -18.96
C VAL A 362 -0.45 3.93 -20.12
N SER A 363 -0.07 3.42 -21.28
CA SER A 363 -0.05 4.20 -22.51
C SER A 363 -0.70 3.45 -23.67
N GLN A 364 -1.33 4.21 -24.55
CA GLN A 364 -1.90 3.71 -25.79
C GLN A 364 -1.37 4.54 -26.96
N ALA A 365 -0.97 3.86 -28.04
CA ALA A 365 -0.58 4.49 -29.29
C ALA A 365 -1.38 3.93 -30.46
N VAL A 366 -1.61 4.79 -31.46
CA VAL A 366 -2.34 4.48 -32.69
C VAL A 366 -1.55 5.03 -33.88
N ALA A 367 -1.26 4.17 -34.85
CA ALA A 367 -0.52 4.49 -36.08
C ALA A 367 -1.44 4.32 -37.29
N ASN A 368 -1.52 5.32 -38.17
CA ASN A 368 -2.38 5.32 -39.36
C ASN A 368 -1.55 5.50 -40.64
N PHE A 369 -2.01 4.90 -41.74
CA PHE A 369 -1.50 5.12 -43.09
C PHE A 369 -1.96 6.46 -43.66
#